data_AF-A0A2V3UN88-F1
#
_entry.id   AF-A0A2V3UN88-F1
#
_cell.length_a   1.000
_cell.length_b   1.000
_cell.length_c   1.000
_cell.angle_alpha   90.00
_cell.angle_beta   90.00
_cell.angle_gamma   90.00
#
_symmetry.space_group_name_H-M   'P 1'
#
loop_
_entity.id
_entity.type
_entity.pdbx_description
1 polymer ?
#
loop_
_entity_poly.entity_id
_entity_poly.type
_entity_poly.pdbx_seq_one_letter_code
_entity_poly.pdbx_strand_id
1 'polypeptide(L)' 'MSSLKPLIGASLVALTLAACSTAPAAPGLDPVPPPARRPDAKTQLEYGSPPPPPPGRY' A
#
# COMPACT_ATOMS: atom_id res chain seq x y z
N MET A 1 -51.56 5.29 -10.76
CA MET A 1 -50.30 6.00 -11.06
C MET A 1 -49.28 5.55 -10.03
N SER A 2 -48.33 4.69 -10.41
CA SER A 2 -47.31 4.19 -9.47
C SER A 2 -46.40 5.33 -9.03
N SER A 3 -46.16 5.43 -7.71
CA SER A 3 -45.26 6.44 -7.16
C SER A 3 -43.82 6.13 -7.56
N LEU A 4 -43.13 7.10 -8.15
CA LEU A 4 -41.70 7.01 -8.51
C LEU A 4 -40.76 7.21 -7.31
N LYS A 5 -41.29 7.69 -6.19
CA LYS A 5 -40.57 7.94 -4.94
C LYS A 5 -39.69 6.76 -4.45
N PRO A 6 -40.16 5.50 -4.40
CA PRO A 6 -39.32 4.38 -3.98
C PRO A 6 -38.18 4.10 -4.96
N LEU A 7 -38.38 4.35 -6.25
CA LEU A 7 -37.40 4.10 -7.30
C LEU A 7 -36.24 5.11 -7.23
N ILE A 8 -36.56 6.36 -6.92
CA ILE A 8 -35.58 7.43 -6.64
C ILE A 8 -34.82 7.13 -5.34
N GLY A 9 -35.51 6.68 -4.29
CA GLY A 9 -34.85 6.29 -3.04
C GLY A 9 -33.88 5.13 -3.23
N ALA A 10 -34.30 4.09 -3.95
CA ALA A 10 -33.46 2.93 -4.26
C ALA A 10 -32.23 3.30 -5.09
N SER A 11 -32.37 4.22 -6.07
CA SER A 11 -31.24 4.65 -6.89
C SER A 11 -30.22 5.47 -6.09
N LEU A 12 -30.65 6.37 -5.20
CA LEU A 12 -29.75 7.11 -4.32
C LEU A 12 -28.97 6.17 -3.39
N VAL A 13 -29.64 5.19 -2.78
CA VAL A 13 -28.99 4.22 -1.89
C VAL A 13 -27.96 3.39 -2.66
N ALA A 14 -28.33 2.86 -3.84
CA ALA A 14 -27.42 2.09 -4.68
C ALA A 14 -26.18 2.90 -5.10
N LEU A 15 -26.36 4.18 -5.47
CA LEU A 15 -25.25 5.06 -5.84
C LEU A 15 -24.27 5.28 -4.68
N THR A 16 -24.81 5.47 -3.48
CA THR A 16 -24.01 5.75 -2.29
C THR A 16 -23.19 4.53 -1.89
N LEU A 17 -23.78 3.32 -1.96
CA LEU A 17 -23.05 2.08 -1.71
C LEU A 17 -21.95 1.82 -2.75
N ALA A 18 -22.23 2.08 -4.03
CA ALA A 18 -21.22 1.94 -5.09
C ALA A 18 -20.01 2.88 -4.86
N ALA A 19 -20.27 4.12 -4.40
CA ALA A 19 -19.23 5.07 -4.06
C ALA A 19 -18.41 4.67 -2.82
N CYS A 20 -19.03 4.01 -1.82
CA CYS A 20 -18.29 3.50 -0.66
C CYS A 20 -17.57 2.17 -0.94
N SER A 21 -18.03 1.39 -1.92
CA SER A 21 -17.42 0.11 -2.31
C SER A 21 -16.13 0.28 -3.12
N THR A 22 -15.93 1.41 -3.78
CA THR A 22 -14.73 1.68 -4.59
C THR A 22 -13.56 2.20 -3.74
N ALA A 23 -13.33 1.60 -2.59
CA ALA A 23 -12.08 1.83 -1.87
C ALA A 23 -10.97 1.04 -2.56
N PRO A 24 -9.88 1.67 -3.03
CA PRO A 24 -8.73 0.93 -3.53
C PRO A 24 -8.27 -0.01 -2.43
N ALA A 25 -8.02 -1.28 -2.78
CA ALA A 25 -7.47 -2.25 -1.85
C ALA A 25 -6.24 -1.62 -1.19
N ALA A 26 -6.27 -1.53 0.14
CA ALA A 26 -5.14 -1.02 0.91
C ALA A 26 -3.88 -1.77 0.44
N PRO A 27 -2.75 -1.06 0.22
CA PRO A 27 -1.49 -1.73 -0.09
C PRO A 27 -1.33 -2.88 0.90
N GLY A 28 -1.15 -4.10 0.38
CA GLY A 28 -1.01 -5.27 1.23
C GLY A 28 0.03 -4.98 2.30
N LEU A 29 -0.22 -5.45 3.52
CA LEU A 29 0.77 -5.44 4.61
C LEU A 29 1.94 -6.39 4.31
N ASP A 30 2.28 -6.55 3.04
CA ASP A 30 3.48 -7.23 2.61
C ASP A 30 4.65 -6.39 3.14
N PRO A 31 5.47 -6.92 4.06
CA PRO A 31 6.60 -6.19 4.57
C PRO A 31 7.58 -6.02 3.40
N VAL A 32 7.48 -4.89 2.69
CA VAL A 32 8.52 -4.52 1.74
C VAL A 32 9.79 -4.38 2.58
N PRO A 33 10.81 -5.22 2.36
CA PRO A 33 12.03 -5.14 3.14
C PRO A 33 12.61 -3.73 2.96
N PRO A 34 13.04 -3.08 4.05
CA PRO A 34 13.58 -1.73 3.96
C PRO A 34 14.76 -1.74 2.96
N PRO A 35 14.92 -0.67 2.15
CA PRO A 35 16.05 -0.57 1.23
C PRO A 35 17.37 -0.80 1.97
N ALA A 36 18.26 -1.61 1.38
CA ALA A 36 19.57 -1.88 1.96
C ALA A 36 20.31 -0.55 2.21
N ARG A 37 20.79 -0.34 3.44
CA ARG A 37 21.58 0.85 3.78
C ARG A 37 22.88 0.82 2.97
N ARG A 38 23.14 1.91 2.24
CA ARG A 38 24.45 2.10 1.58
C ARG A 38 25.51 2.37 2.66
N PRO A 39 26.73 1.84 2.52
CA PRO A 39 27.82 2.16 3.42
C PRO A 39 28.11 3.67 3.41
N ASP A 40 28.34 4.24 4.60
CA ASP A 40 28.75 5.63 4.76
C ASP A 40 30.12 5.86 4.09
N ALA A 41 30.39 7.09 3.64
CA ALA A 41 31.66 7.45 2.99
C ALA A 41 32.88 7.15 3.89
N LYS A 42 32.75 7.35 5.21
CA LYS A 42 33.79 6.99 6.17
C LYS A 42 34.02 5.47 6.20
N THR A 43 32.95 4.69 6.18
CA THR A 43 33.01 3.23 6.15
C THR A 43 33.62 2.72 4.85
N GLN A 44 33.41 3.41 3.72
CA GLN A 44 34.02 3.03 2.44
C GLN A 44 35.53 3.29 2.40
N LEU A 45 36.00 4.39 3.01
CA LEU A 45 37.44 4.66 3.11
C LEU A 45 38.13 3.71 4.09
N GLU A 46 37.46 3.33 5.17
CA GLU A 46 38.02 2.46 6.20
C GLU A 46 38.12 1.00 5.76
N TYR A 47 37.14 0.49 5.00
CA TYR A 47 37.09 -0.92 4.61
C TYR A 47 37.58 -1.20 3.18
N GLY A 48 37.66 -0.19 2.30
CA GLY A 48 38.08 -0.32 0.90
C GLY A 48 37.15 -1.14 -0.01
N SER A 49 36.57 -2.23 0.52
CA SER A 49 35.49 -3.04 -0.04
C SER A 49 34.51 -3.36 1.10
N PRO A 50 33.19 -3.14 0.94
CA PRO A 50 32.25 -3.38 2.03
C PRO A 50 32.31 -4.85 2.51
N PRO A 51 32.21 -5.12 3.82
CA PRO A 51 32.13 -6.49 4.32
C PRO A 51 30.90 -7.18 3.72
N PRO A 52 30.96 -8.51 3.49
CA PRO A 52 29.83 -9.25 2.93
C PRO A 52 28.59 -9.07 3.81
N PRO A 53 27.40 -8.89 3.22
CA PRO A 53 26.18 -8.73 4.00
C PRO A 53 25.97 -9.95 4.90
N PRO A 54 25.47 -9.76 6.14
CA PRO A 54 25.17 -10.89 7.01
C PRO A 54 24.17 -11.82 6.32
N PRO A 55 24.31 -13.15 6.46
CA PRO A 55 23.41 -14.12 5.83
C PRO A 55 21.96 -13.81 6.23
N GLY A 56 21.11 -13.67 5.20
CA GLY A 56 19.74 -13.20 5.32
C GLY A 56 18.95 -13.96 6.38
N ARG A 57 18.53 -13.23 7.42
CA ARG A 57 17.44 -13.65 8.30
C ARG A 57 16.16 -13.32 7.53
N TYR A 58 15.70 -14.30 6.74
CA TYR A 58 14.33 -14.36 6.25
C TYR A 58 13.37 -14.52 7.43
#